data_AF-A0A9D0ZFN3-F1
#
_entry.id   AF-A0A9D0ZFN3-F1
#
_cell.length_a   1.000
_cell.length_b   1.000
_cell.length_c   1.000
_cell.angle_alpha   90.00
_cell.angle_beta   90.00
_cell.angle_gamma   90.00
#
_symmetry.space_group_name_H-M   'P 1'
#
loop_
_entity.id
_entity.type
_entity.pdbx_description
1 polymer ?
#
loop_
_entity_poly.entity_id
_entity_poly.type
_entity_poly.pdbx_seq_one_letter_code
_entity_poly.pdbx_strand_id
1 'polypeptide(L)'
;MKLLIKSAAFGLALTILFSGLYFHAECKVISNSVLRLHILANSDSEEDQALKLRVRDAVLEEAGALFSSAHSKEDAAKLAKAGLSKIEEIAQACITEQGYNYTVRAELTSMFFQTRIYDHIAMPAGVYDALRITIGSGQGHNWWCVMYPPICLPAAEKKDELEDVLEKEQIDILENQPKYEIKFKIVEIFESIANFFTNGA
;
A
#
# COMPACT_ATOMS: atom_id res chain seq x y z
N MET A 1 -42.20 22.50 1.78
CA MET A 1 -41.35 21.85 2.81
C MET A 1 -40.90 20.43 2.42
N LYS A 2 -41.78 19.46 2.14
CA LYS A 2 -41.38 18.08 1.78
C LYS A 2 -40.52 17.95 0.50
N LEU A 3 -40.74 18.80 -0.52
CA LEU A 3 -39.92 18.83 -1.74
C LEU A 3 -38.48 19.31 -1.46
N LEU A 4 -38.31 20.36 -0.65
CA LEU A 4 -36.99 20.90 -0.30
C LEU A 4 -36.14 19.88 0.46
N ILE A 5 -36.74 19.15 1.39
CA ILE A 5 -36.05 18.09 2.14
C ILE A 5 -35.59 16.96 1.21
N LYS A 6 -36.44 16.55 0.25
CA LYS A 6 -36.08 15.52 -0.75
C LYS A 6 -34.94 15.98 -1.66
N SER A 7 -34.99 17.24 -2.13
CA SER A 7 -33.93 17.82 -2.96
C SER A 7 -32.61 17.95 -2.19
N ALA A 8 -32.64 18.35 -0.92
CA ALA A 8 -31.46 18.43 -0.06
C ALA A 8 -30.86 17.04 0.23
N ALA A 9 -31.70 16.05 0.56
CA ALA A 9 -31.26 14.67 0.77
C ALA A 9 -30.67 14.04 -0.51
N PHE A 10 -31.27 14.32 -1.66
CA PHE A 10 -30.75 13.89 -2.95
C PHE A 10 -29.41 14.57 -3.27
N GLY A 11 -29.30 15.87 -3.04
CA GLY A 11 -28.04 16.62 -3.19
C GLY A 11 -26.93 16.05 -2.30
N LEU A 12 -27.22 15.78 -1.02
CA LEU A 12 -26.28 15.17 -0.09
C LEU A 12 -25.84 13.78 -0.55
N ALA A 13 -26.78 12.93 -0.97
CA ALA A 13 -26.46 11.60 -1.48
C ALA A 13 -25.56 11.68 -2.72
N LEU A 14 -25.83 12.64 -3.61
CA LEU A 14 -25.03 12.88 -4.80
C LEU A 14 -23.62 13.36 -4.47
N THR A 15 -23.48 14.28 -3.50
CA THR A 15 -22.17 14.73 -3.01
C THR A 15 -21.37 13.58 -2.41
N ILE A 16 -21.96 12.76 -1.54
CA ILE A 16 -21.30 11.59 -0.93
C ILE A 16 -20.84 10.60 -2.02
N LEU A 17 -21.70 10.35 -3.02
CA LEU A 17 -21.38 9.47 -4.14
C LEU A 17 -20.19 10.01 -4.94
N PHE A 18 -20.21 11.29 -5.34
CA PHE A 18 -19.12 11.88 -6.10
C PHE A 18 -17.81 11.94 -5.31
N SER A 19 -17.85 12.27 -4.02
CA SER A 19 -16.67 12.24 -3.15
C SER A 19 -16.08 10.83 -3.03
N GLY A 20 -16.93 9.80 -2.90
CA GLY A 20 -16.48 8.41 -2.85
C GLY A 20 -15.85 7.93 -4.16
N LEU A 21 -16.43 8.32 -5.30
CA LEU A 21 -15.87 8.02 -6.63
C LEU A 21 -14.53 8.73 -6.84
N TYR A 22 -14.41 9.99 -6.42
CA TYR A 22 -13.18 10.75 -6.48
C TYR A 22 -12.07 10.09 -5.65
N PHE A 23 -12.35 9.79 -4.38
CA PHE A 23 -11.41 9.08 -3.51
C PHE A 23 -10.96 7.74 -4.07
N HIS A 24 -11.88 6.97 -4.67
CA HIS A 24 -11.55 5.71 -5.32
C HIS A 24 -10.63 5.90 -6.53
N ALA A 25 -10.85 6.94 -7.34
CA ALA A 25 -9.99 7.26 -8.47
C ALA A 25 -8.57 7.61 -8.01
N GLU A 26 -8.42 8.43 -6.97
CA GLU A 26 -7.10 8.79 -6.41
C GLU A 26 -6.39 7.56 -5.82
N CYS A 27 -7.09 6.70 -5.08
CA CYS A 27 -6.51 5.44 -4.59
C CYS A 27 -6.01 4.55 -5.73
N LYS A 28 -6.69 4.58 -6.88
CA LYS A 28 -6.28 3.83 -8.07
C LYS A 28 -5.05 4.42 -8.74
N VAL A 29 -4.91 5.75 -8.74
CA VAL A 29 -3.68 6.43 -9.19
C VAL A 29 -2.51 5.97 -8.31
N ILE A 30 -2.67 6.02 -6.99
CA ILE A 30 -1.66 5.54 -6.03
C ILE A 30 -1.26 4.08 -6.34
N SER A 31 -2.24 3.18 -6.49
CA SER A 31 -1.93 1.77 -6.78
C SER A 31 -1.23 1.54 -8.12
N ASN A 32 -1.47 2.44 -9.09
CA ASN A 32 -0.86 2.36 -10.41
C ASN A 32 0.53 2.98 -10.46
N SER A 33 0.91 3.84 -9.50
CA SER A 33 2.22 4.49 -9.44
C SER A 33 3.24 3.75 -8.56
N VAL A 34 2.80 2.71 -7.85
CA VAL A 34 3.59 2.00 -6.84
C VAL A 34 3.87 0.55 -7.27
N LEU A 35 5.11 0.09 -7.04
CA LEU A 35 5.47 -1.33 -7.08
C LEU A 35 5.63 -1.84 -5.65
N ARG A 36 4.93 -2.92 -5.31
CA ARG A 36 4.97 -3.50 -3.96
C ARG A 36 5.88 -4.72 -3.86
N LEU A 37 6.34 -4.99 -2.64
CA LEU A 37 7.04 -6.22 -2.27
C LEU A 37 6.15 -7.04 -1.35
N HIS A 38 6.03 -8.33 -1.65
CA HIS A 38 5.31 -9.30 -0.84
C HIS A 38 6.16 -10.55 -0.63
N ILE A 39 6.51 -10.84 0.63
CA ILE A 39 7.25 -12.06 0.98
C ILE A 39 6.36 -12.95 1.84
N LEU A 40 6.21 -14.22 1.45
CA LEU A 40 5.50 -15.25 2.22
C LEU A 40 6.52 -16.18 2.89
N ALA A 41 6.35 -16.37 4.19
CA ALA A 41 7.11 -17.36 4.94
C ALA A 41 6.60 -18.78 4.64
N ASN A 42 7.44 -19.77 4.94
CA ASN A 42 7.06 -21.17 4.80
C ASN A 42 5.88 -21.54 5.73
N SER A 43 5.89 -21.07 6.98
CA SER A 43 4.82 -21.24 7.97
C SER A 43 4.75 -20.08 8.98
N ASP A 44 3.87 -20.20 9.97
CA ASP A 44 3.69 -19.22 11.05
C ASP A 44 4.60 -19.43 12.26
N SER A 45 5.54 -20.38 12.21
CA SER A 45 6.50 -20.56 13.30
C SER A 45 7.41 -19.33 13.45
N GLU A 46 7.87 -19.07 14.67
CA GLU A 46 8.75 -17.92 14.94
C GLU A 46 10.02 -17.97 14.10
N GLU A 47 10.55 -19.17 13.85
CA GLU A 47 11.72 -19.41 13.02
C GLU A 47 11.48 -19.04 11.55
N ASP A 48 10.35 -19.46 10.97
CA ASP A 48 9.99 -19.15 9.59
C ASP A 48 9.68 -17.65 9.40
N GLN A 49 9.09 -17.02 10.41
CA GLN A 49 8.88 -15.58 10.43
C GLN A 49 10.21 -14.82 10.51
N ALA A 50 11.15 -15.26 11.34
CA ALA A 50 12.49 -14.67 11.43
C ALA A 50 13.29 -14.88 10.13
N LEU A 51 13.21 -16.07 9.54
CA LEU A 51 13.85 -16.39 8.26
C LEU A 51 13.34 -15.48 7.14
N LYS A 52 12.02 -15.25 7.07
CA LYS A 52 11.43 -14.28 6.12
C LYS A 52 12.02 -12.88 6.26
N LEU A 53 12.24 -12.40 7.48
CA LEU A 53 12.83 -11.08 7.70
C LEU A 53 14.30 -11.03 7.27
N ARG A 54 15.06 -12.11 7.47
CA ARG A 54 16.45 -12.21 6.96
C ARG A 54 16.49 -12.23 5.43
N VAL A 55 15.62 -13.01 4.79
CA VAL A 55 15.50 -13.05 3.32
C VAL A 55 15.11 -11.67 2.77
N ARG A 56 14.16 -10.99 3.43
CA ARG A 56 13.82 -9.60 3.10
C ARG A 56 15.06 -8.70 3.11
N ASP A 57 15.82 -8.73 4.20
CA ASP A 57 16.96 -7.84 4.38
C ASP A 57 18.06 -8.12 3.33
N ALA A 58 18.38 -9.39 3.10
CA ALA A 58 19.35 -9.79 2.07
C ALA A 58 18.92 -9.35 0.66
N VAL A 59 17.64 -9.55 0.30
CA VAL A 59 17.11 -9.12 -1.00
C VAL A 59 17.12 -7.59 -1.13
N LEU A 60 16.75 -6.86 -0.08
CA LEU A 60 16.77 -5.39 -0.12
C LEU A 60 18.19 -4.81 -0.15
N GLU A 61 19.16 -5.46 0.49
CA GLU A 61 20.56 -5.03 0.46
C GLU A 61 21.20 -5.27 -0.92
N GLU A 62 21.05 -6.48 -1.47
CA GLU A 62 21.73 -6.87 -2.71
C GLU A 62 20.97 -6.47 -3.97
N ALA A 63 19.64 -6.59 -3.97
CA ALA A 63 18.82 -6.21 -5.11
C ALA A 63 18.30 -4.77 -5.00
N GLY A 64 18.39 -4.11 -3.83
CA GLY A 64 17.97 -2.72 -3.65
C GLY A 64 18.64 -1.75 -4.61
N ALA A 65 19.92 -1.97 -4.91
CA ALA A 65 20.68 -1.17 -5.89
C ALA A 65 20.09 -1.25 -7.32
N LEU A 66 19.48 -2.39 -7.68
CA LEU A 66 18.78 -2.52 -8.95
C LEU A 66 17.57 -1.58 -8.99
N PHE A 67 16.88 -1.41 -7.87
CA PHE A 67 15.66 -0.60 -7.77
C PHE A 67 15.92 0.89 -7.53
N SER A 68 17.03 1.26 -6.89
CA SER A 68 17.40 2.67 -6.69
C SER A 68 17.70 3.43 -8.00
N SER A 69 17.90 2.72 -9.11
CA SER A 69 18.07 3.32 -10.44
C SER A 69 16.77 3.45 -11.23
N ALA A 70 15.64 3.00 -10.68
CA ALA A 70 14.36 3.13 -11.35
C ALA A 70 13.85 4.57 -11.29
N HIS A 71 13.36 5.08 -12.42
CA HIS A 71 12.75 6.42 -12.53
C HIS A 71 11.23 6.38 -12.69
N SER A 72 10.67 5.17 -12.79
CA SER A 72 9.24 4.93 -12.91
C SER A 72 8.89 3.54 -12.34
N LYS A 73 7.61 3.33 -12.04
CA LYS A 73 7.12 2.01 -11.64
C LYS A 73 7.35 0.98 -12.75
N GLU A 74 7.11 1.36 -14.00
CA GLU A 74 7.30 0.48 -15.16
C GLU A 74 8.75 0.05 -15.30
N ASP A 75 9.70 0.95 -15.06
CA ASP A 75 11.12 0.63 -15.09
C ASP A 75 11.52 -0.22 -13.89
N ALA A 76 11.02 0.07 -12.69
CA ALA A 76 11.20 -0.79 -11.51
C ALA A 76 10.67 -2.21 -11.77
N ALA A 77 9.50 -2.35 -12.41
CA ALA A 77 8.93 -3.64 -12.76
C ALA A 77 9.76 -4.38 -13.82
N LYS A 78 10.31 -3.68 -14.83
CA LYS A 78 11.23 -4.29 -15.81
C LYS A 78 12.52 -4.77 -15.14
N LEU A 79 13.09 -3.96 -14.25
CA LEU A 79 14.30 -4.30 -13.49
C LEU A 79 14.04 -5.49 -12.57
N ALA A 80 12.91 -5.51 -11.86
CA ALA A 80 12.47 -6.65 -11.08
C ALA A 80 12.36 -7.91 -11.94
N LYS A 81 11.74 -7.79 -13.13
CA LYS A 81 11.54 -8.90 -14.07
C LYS A 81 12.86 -9.48 -14.55
N ALA A 82 13.81 -8.62 -14.91
CA ALA A 82 15.14 -9.03 -15.35
C ALA A 82 15.96 -9.64 -14.19
N GLY A 83 15.73 -9.15 -12.97
CA GLY A 83 16.42 -9.60 -11.75
C GLY A 83 15.80 -10.80 -11.04
N LEU A 84 14.67 -11.36 -11.49
CA LEU A 84 13.95 -12.43 -10.76
C LEU A 84 14.86 -13.60 -10.38
N SER A 85 15.64 -14.13 -11.33
CA SER A 85 16.54 -15.25 -11.07
C SER A 85 17.63 -14.89 -10.05
N LYS A 86 18.10 -13.65 -10.05
CA LYS A 86 19.10 -13.18 -9.08
C LYS A 86 18.48 -13.03 -7.69
N ILE A 87 17.26 -12.53 -7.60
CA ILE A 87 16.50 -12.41 -6.36
C ILE A 87 16.24 -13.81 -5.75
N GLU A 88 15.87 -14.78 -6.58
CA GLU A 88 15.71 -16.18 -6.15
C GLU A 88 17.03 -16.76 -5.64
N GLU A 89 18.15 -16.53 -6.33
CA GLU A 89 19.48 -16.98 -5.92
C GLU A 89 19.87 -16.41 -4.55
N ILE A 90 19.71 -15.09 -4.34
CA ILE A 90 20.02 -14.40 -3.08
C ILE A 90 19.16 -14.98 -1.94
N ALA A 91 17.85 -15.09 -2.17
CA ALA A 91 16.94 -15.64 -1.18
C ALA A 91 17.26 -17.10 -0.84
N GLN A 92 17.60 -17.91 -1.85
CA GLN A 92 17.95 -19.32 -1.67
C GLN A 92 19.28 -19.48 -0.93
N ALA A 93 20.27 -18.64 -1.22
CA ALA A 93 21.55 -18.60 -0.50
C ALA A 93 21.32 -18.28 0.98
N CYS A 94 20.56 -17.21 1.28
CA CYS A 94 20.20 -16.83 2.65
C CYS A 94 19.55 -18.00 3.41
N ILE A 95 18.58 -18.69 2.80
CA ILE A 95 17.90 -19.85 3.43
C ILE A 95 18.87 -20.98 3.74
N THR A 96 19.78 -21.27 2.81
CA THR A 96 20.76 -22.35 2.96
C THR A 96 21.78 -22.05 4.05
N GLU A 97 22.25 -20.79 4.14
CA GLU A 97 23.15 -20.33 5.20
C GLU A 97 22.52 -20.43 6.59
N GLN A 98 21.21 -20.23 6.69
CA GLN A 98 20.47 -20.40 7.95
C GLN A 98 20.17 -21.87 8.28
N GLY A 99 20.61 -22.82 7.45
CA GLY A 99 20.48 -24.26 7.69
C GLY A 99 19.17 -24.88 7.19
N TYR A 100 18.39 -24.16 6.40
CA TYR A 100 17.12 -24.64 5.83
C TYR A 100 17.30 -25.11 4.39
N ASN A 101 16.37 -25.94 3.91
CA ASN A 101 16.34 -26.47 2.55
C ASN A 101 15.06 -26.10 1.78
N TYR A 102 14.38 -25.03 2.20
CA TYR A 102 13.19 -24.55 1.53
C TYR A 102 13.52 -24.01 0.14
N THR A 103 12.65 -24.30 -0.82
CA THR A 103 12.72 -23.69 -2.16
C THR A 103 12.20 -22.26 -2.12
N VAL A 104 12.74 -21.39 -2.96
CA VAL A 104 12.21 -20.04 -3.17
C VAL A 104 11.68 -19.88 -4.58
N ARG A 105 10.60 -19.11 -4.71
CA ARG A 105 10.11 -18.62 -6.00
C ARG A 105 9.86 -17.12 -5.94
N ALA A 106 10.38 -16.39 -6.90
CA ALA A 106 10.10 -14.97 -7.11
C ALA A 106 9.29 -14.79 -8.40
N GLU A 107 8.26 -13.96 -8.35
CA GLU A 107 7.45 -13.62 -9.53
C GLU A 107 6.94 -12.19 -9.48
N LEU A 108 6.67 -11.61 -10.65
CA LEU A 108 5.88 -10.40 -10.75
C LEU A 108 4.42 -10.78 -10.98
N THR A 109 3.54 -10.26 -10.13
CA THR A 109 2.12 -10.56 -10.19
C THR A 109 1.29 -9.34 -9.82
N SER A 110 0.03 -9.32 -10.26
CA SER A 110 -0.95 -8.32 -9.84
C SER A 110 -1.84 -8.95 -8.78
N MET A 111 -1.89 -8.38 -7.58
CA MET A 111 -2.63 -8.96 -6.47
C MET A 111 -3.23 -7.92 -5.53
N PHE A 112 -4.23 -8.36 -4.78
CA PHE A 112 -4.92 -7.51 -3.81
C PHE A 112 -4.11 -7.33 -2.52
N PHE A 113 -4.01 -6.09 -2.07
CA PHE A 113 -3.46 -5.69 -0.78
C PHE A 113 -4.56 -5.01 0.04
N GLN A 114 -4.64 -5.38 1.31
CA GLN A 114 -5.39 -4.62 2.33
C GLN A 114 -4.68 -3.29 2.64
N THR A 115 -5.41 -2.36 3.25
CA THR A 115 -4.80 -1.10 3.73
C THR A 115 -3.65 -1.40 4.69
N ARG A 116 -2.51 -0.73 4.49
CA ARG A 116 -1.34 -0.85 5.39
C ARG A 116 -0.91 0.49 5.90
N ILE A 117 -0.70 0.54 7.20
CA ILE A 117 -0.19 1.70 7.91
C ILE A 117 1.32 1.53 8.02
N TYR A 118 2.04 2.51 7.51
CA TYR A 118 3.45 2.77 7.79
C TYR A 118 3.52 4.00 8.71
N ASP A 119 4.68 4.32 9.27
CA ASP A 119 4.84 5.32 10.35
C ASP A 119 3.95 6.57 10.22
N HIS A 120 3.98 7.22 9.06
CA HIS A 120 3.26 8.48 8.82
C HIS A 120 2.27 8.40 7.65
N ILE A 121 2.10 7.24 7.01
CA ILE A 121 1.26 7.08 5.82
C ILE A 121 0.39 5.83 5.87
N ALA A 122 -0.80 5.89 5.26
CA ALA A 122 -1.71 4.77 5.09
C ALA A 122 -1.85 4.42 3.59
N MET A 123 -1.20 3.34 3.17
CA MET A 123 -1.33 2.83 1.80
C MET A 123 -2.71 2.18 1.63
N PRO A 124 -3.54 2.62 0.67
CA PRO A 124 -4.93 2.18 0.55
C PRO A 124 -5.05 0.71 0.10
N ALA A 125 -6.17 0.07 0.45
CA ALA A 125 -6.50 -1.23 -0.10
C ALA A 125 -6.73 -1.15 -1.61
N GLY A 126 -6.26 -2.14 -2.36
CA GLY A 126 -6.35 -2.12 -3.82
C GLY A 126 -5.60 -3.27 -4.48
N VAL A 127 -5.68 -3.33 -5.81
CA VAL A 127 -4.88 -4.26 -6.61
C VAL A 127 -3.60 -3.53 -7.03
N TYR A 128 -2.45 -4.14 -6.74
CA TYR A 128 -1.14 -3.58 -7.04
C TYR A 128 -0.31 -4.59 -7.82
N ASP A 129 0.61 -4.08 -8.64
CA ASP A 129 1.70 -4.90 -9.12
C ASP A 129 2.70 -5.12 -7.98
N ALA A 130 3.14 -6.37 -7.85
CA ALA A 130 4.01 -6.79 -6.76
C ALA A 130 5.08 -7.76 -7.22
N LEU A 131 6.29 -7.55 -6.72
CA LEU A 131 7.29 -8.60 -6.62
C LEU A 131 6.91 -9.50 -5.45
N ARG A 132 6.54 -10.73 -5.76
CA ARG A 132 6.16 -11.75 -4.78
C ARG A 132 7.26 -12.77 -4.63
N ILE A 133 7.73 -12.97 -3.40
CA ILE A 133 8.71 -13.99 -3.03
C ILE A 133 8.01 -15.01 -2.11
N THR A 134 8.01 -16.28 -2.50
CA THR A 134 7.39 -17.36 -1.73
C THR A 134 8.48 -18.29 -1.23
N ILE A 135 8.59 -18.43 0.10
CA ILE A 135 9.54 -19.33 0.76
C ILE A 135 8.80 -20.63 1.10
N GLY A 136 9.34 -21.76 0.65
CA GLY A 136 8.78 -23.09 0.91
C GLY A 136 7.32 -23.19 0.47
N SER A 137 6.45 -23.60 1.40
CA SER A 137 5.02 -23.76 1.12
C SER A 137 4.24 -22.44 1.01
N GLY A 138 4.81 -21.32 1.48
CA GLY A 138 4.17 -20.01 1.43
C GLY A 138 2.92 -19.87 2.30
N GLN A 139 2.76 -20.70 3.33
CA GLN A 139 1.56 -20.71 4.19
C GLN A 139 1.66 -19.75 5.38
N GLY A 140 2.83 -19.15 5.60
CA GLY A 140 3.06 -18.26 6.72
C GLY A 140 2.55 -16.83 6.51
N HIS A 141 2.56 -16.06 7.59
CA HIS A 141 2.21 -14.64 7.56
C HIS A 141 3.03 -13.87 6.53
N ASN A 142 2.38 -12.87 5.97
CA ASN A 142 2.95 -12.05 4.92
C ASN A 142 3.91 -10.98 5.47
N TRP A 143 4.88 -10.56 4.67
CA TRP A 143 5.62 -9.32 4.86
C TRP A 143 5.42 -8.41 3.66
N TRP A 144 5.04 -7.16 3.92
CA TRP A 144 4.49 -6.23 2.93
C TRP A 144 5.29 -4.94 2.95
N CYS A 145 5.67 -4.47 1.78
CA CYS A 145 6.50 -3.29 1.63
C CYS A 145 6.22 -2.60 0.28
N VAL A 146 6.67 -1.35 0.15
CA VAL A 146 6.64 -0.57 -1.08
C VAL A 146 8.08 -0.47 -1.60
N MET A 147 8.31 -1.01 -2.80
CA MET A 147 9.62 -1.11 -3.43
C MET A 147 9.90 0.05 -4.39
N TYR A 148 8.86 0.57 -5.05
CA TYR A 148 8.93 1.81 -5.82
C TYR A 148 7.70 2.67 -5.52
N PRO A 149 7.85 3.97 -5.20
CA PRO A 149 9.12 4.60 -4.80
C PRO A 149 9.75 3.88 -3.60
N PRO A 150 11.08 3.94 -3.40
CA PRO A 150 11.81 3.05 -2.47
C PRO A 150 11.60 3.25 -0.95
N ILE A 151 10.36 3.34 -0.44
CA ILE A 151 10.04 3.55 1.00
C ILE A 151 10.76 2.59 1.97
N CYS A 152 11.03 1.36 1.56
CA CYS A 152 11.68 0.37 2.43
C CYS A 152 13.19 0.21 2.21
N LEU A 153 13.81 0.96 1.29
CA LEU A 153 15.25 0.90 1.14
C LEU A 153 15.91 1.67 2.30
N PRO A 154 17.00 1.15 2.91
CA PRO A 154 17.68 1.82 4.01
C PRO A 154 18.17 3.24 3.69
N ALA A 155 18.38 3.55 2.40
CA ALA A 155 18.83 4.85 1.91
C ALA A 155 17.69 5.83 1.57
N ALA A 156 16.42 5.42 1.70
CA ALA A 156 15.28 6.21 1.28
C ALA A 156 14.84 7.23 2.34
N GLU A 157 14.87 8.51 1.98
CA GLU A 157 14.11 9.53 2.69
C GLU A 157 12.64 9.40 2.27
N LYS A 158 11.89 8.59 3.03
CA LYS A 158 10.52 8.10 2.70
C LYS A 158 9.52 9.17 2.22
N LYS A 159 9.71 10.44 2.57
CA LYS A 159 8.79 11.52 2.24
C LYS A 159 9.06 12.09 0.85
N ASP A 160 10.31 12.44 0.56
CA ASP A 160 10.72 13.08 -0.68
C ASP A 160 10.48 12.15 -1.88
N GLU A 161 10.71 10.84 -1.72
CA GLU A 161 10.51 9.87 -2.81
C GLU A 161 9.04 9.68 -3.22
N LEU A 162 8.09 9.92 -2.31
CA LEU A 162 6.67 9.86 -2.64
C LEU A 162 6.22 11.13 -3.36
N GLU A 163 6.72 12.30 -2.95
CA GLU A 163 6.43 13.59 -3.58
C GLU A 163 6.94 13.66 -5.04
N ASP A 164 7.97 12.88 -5.38
CA ASP A 164 8.48 12.77 -6.75
C ASP A 164 7.56 11.95 -7.68
N VAL A 165 6.70 11.10 -7.14
CA VAL A 165 5.90 10.13 -7.90
C VAL A 165 4.39 10.40 -7.80
N LEU A 166 3.95 11.10 -6.76
CA LEU A 166 2.56 11.40 -6.46
C LEU A 166 2.33 12.90 -6.36
N GLU A 167 1.15 13.33 -6.82
CA GLU A 167 0.65 14.69 -6.62
C GLU A 167 0.19 14.88 -5.16
N LYS A 168 0.03 16.15 -4.78
CA LYS A 168 -0.28 16.57 -3.43
C LYS A 168 -1.57 15.94 -2.90
N GLU A 169 -2.57 15.78 -3.75
CA GLU A 169 -3.87 15.19 -3.41
C GLU A 169 -3.72 13.72 -2.98
N GLN A 170 -2.84 12.97 -3.64
CA GLN A 170 -2.59 11.58 -3.28
C GLN A 170 -1.72 11.48 -2.02
N ILE A 171 -0.73 12.37 -1.86
CA ILE A 171 0.04 12.48 -0.62
C ILE A 171 -0.88 12.78 0.57
N ASP A 172 -1.82 13.71 0.41
CA ASP A 172 -2.80 14.06 1.44
C ASP A 172 -3.69 12.87 1.81
N ILE A 173 -4.06 12.02 0.84
CA ILE A 173 -4.77 10.75 1.09
C ILE A 173 -3.91 9.76 1.90
N LEU A 174 -2.59 9.71 1.65
CA LEU A 174 -1.67 8.84 2.38
C LEU A 174 -1.42 9.35 3.80
N GLU A 175 -1.20 10.66 3.99
CA GLU A 175 -0.87 11.28 5.28
C GLU A 175 -2.08 11.46 6.20
N ASN A 176 -3.26 11.72 5.63
CA ASN A 176 -4.50 11.81 6.41
C ASN A 176 -4.95 10.42 6.84
N GLN A 177 -4.32 9.93 7.90
CA GLN A 177 -4.78 8.77 8.64
C GLN A 177 -6.29 8.91 8.87
N PRO A 178 -7.08 7.84 8.68
CA PRO A 178 -8.45 7.83 9.14
C PRO A 178 -8.46 7.75 10.68
N LYS A 179 -8.09 8.85 11.37
CA LYS A 179 -8.55 9.14 12.73
C LYS A 179 -10.04 9.43 12.59
N TYR A 180 -10.85 8.38 12.58
CA TYR A 180 -12.31 8.49 12.43
C TYR A 180 -12.94 9.25 13.62
N GLU A 181 -13.02 10.58 13.50
CA GLU A 181 -14.03 11.43 14.16
C GLU A 181 -15.14 11.85 13.17
N ILE A 182 -15.30 11.14 12.04
CA ILE A 182 -16.35 11.41 11.05
C ILE A 182 -17.76 11.26 11.67
N LYS A 183 -17.91 10.41 12.69
CA LYS A 183 -19.20 10.13 13.34
C LYS A 183 -19.82 11.35 14.03
N PHE A 184 -19.01 12.25 14.60
CA PHE A 184 -19.54 13.43 15.29
C PHE A 184 -19.73 14.60 14.33
N LYS A 185 -18.81 14.81 13.39
CA LYS A 185 -18.89 15.97 12.49
C LYS A 185 -20.07 15.92 11.52
N ILE A 186 -20.44 14.73 11.02
CA ILE A 186 -21.65 14.58 10.18
C ILE A 186 -22.92 14.83 11.01
N VAL A 187 -22.95 14.35 12.26
CA VAL A 187 -24.08 14.57 13.18
C VAL A 187 -24.17 16.05 13.56
N GLU A 188 -23.06 16.71 13.87
CA GLU A 188 -22.98 18.14 14.16
C GLU A 188 -23.36 19.00 12.96
N ILE A 189 -22.93 18.64 11.74
CA ILE A 189 -23.36 19.32 10.51
C ILE A 189 -24.87 19.13 10.31
N PHE A 190 -25.39 17.93 10.53
CA PHE A 190 -26.81 17.65 10.41
C PHE A 190 -27.64 18.39 11.48
N GLU A 191 -27.18 18.41 12.73
CA GLU A 191 -27.78 19.16 13.83
C GLU A 191 -27.69 20.67 13.60
N SER A 192 -26.56 21.18 13.11
CA SER A 192 -26.38 22.59 12.77
C SER A 192 -27.33 23.02 11.65
N ILE A 193 -27.44 22.21 10.60
CA ILE A 193 -28.40 22.42 9.51
C ILE A 193 -29.83 22.35 10.04
N ALA A 194 -30.16 21.34 10.85
CA ALA A 194 -31.49 21.19 11.45
C ALA A 194 -31.83 22.40 12.35
N ASN A 195 -30.91 22.83 13.20
CA ASN A 195 -31.05 23.95 14.12
C ASN A 195 -31.19 25.30 13.39
N PHE A 196 -30.45 25.49 12.29
CA PHE A 196 -30.57 26.66 11.42
C PHE A 196 -31.99 26.76 10.82
N PHE A 197 -32.60 25.63 10.47
CA PHE A 197 -33.95 25.59 9.92
C PHE A 197 -35.07 25.64 10.97
N THR A 198 -34.81 25.26 12.23
CA THR A 198 -35.81 25.37 13.31
C THR A 198 -35.82 26.74 13.99
N ASN A 199 -34.70 27.48 13.99
CA ASN A 199 -34.59 28.80 14.62
C ASN A 199 -34.80 29.98 13.65
N GLY A 200 -35.02 29.71 12.36
CA GLY A 200 -35.29 30.71 11.32
C GLY A 200 -36.78 30.91 10.99
N ALA A 201 -37.69 30.46 11.87
CA ALA A 201 -39.14 30.63 11.77
C ALA A 201 -39.69 31.51 12.90
#